data_AF-A0A2V9RYL5-F1
#
_entry.id   AF-A0A2V9RYL5-F1
#
_cell.length_a   1.000
_cell.length_b   1.000
_cell.length_c   1.000
_cell.angle_alpha   90.00
_cell.angle_beta   90.00
_cell.angle_gamma   90.00
#
_symmetry.space_group_name_H-M   'P 1'
#
loop_
_entity.id
_entity.type
_entity.pdbx_description
1 polymer ?
#
loop_
_entity_poly.entity_id
_entity_poly.type
_entity_poly.pdbx_seq_one_letter_code
_entity_poly.pdbx_strand_id
1 'polypeptide(L)' 'MEFLPAYAPELNPVESLWSHWKQHELPNFCPTTFGQLSHHARQALRRMRRRPTLVIAFWQQAELFPL' A
#
# COMPACT_ATOMS: atom_id res chain seq x y z
N MET A 1 4.63 1.58 -19.85
CA MET A 1 3.85 0.54 -19.16
C MET A 1 4.74 -0.67 -19.08
N GLU A 2 5.11 -1.07 -17.88
CA GLU A 2 5.96 -2.23 -17.64
C GLU A 2 5.06 -3.43 -17.38
N PHE A 3 5.36 -4.58 -18.00
CA PHE A 3 4.50 -5.76 -17.96
C PHE A 3 5.00 -6.70 -16.85
N LEU A 4 4.22 -6.86 -15.79
CA LEU A 4 4.51 -7.86 -14.76
C LEU A 4 4.10 -9.24 -15.27
N PRO A 5 4.89 -10.31 -14.99
CA PRO A 5 4.48 -11.65 -15.30
C PRO A 5 3.15 -11.98 -14.61
N ALA A 6 2.28 -12.74 -15.28
CA ALA A 6 1.04 -13.19 -14.68
C ALA A 6 1.34 -14.03 -13.43
N TYR A 7 0.53 -13.87 -12.38
CA TYR A 7 0.65 -14.60 -11.10
C TYR A 7 1.91 -14.32 -10.25
N ALA A 8 2.57 -13.16 -10.43
CA ALA A 8 3.69 -12.73 -9.58
C ALA A 8 3.33 -11.50 -8.72
N PRO A 9 2.43 -11.63 -7.72
CA PRO A 9 2.04 -10.52 -6.84
C PRO A 9 3.21 -9.93 -6.05
N GLU A 10 4.24 -10.72 -5.76
CA GLU A 10 5.46 -10.29 -5.07
C GLU A 10 6.25 -9.23 -5.85
N LEU A 11 6.14 -9.21 -7.17
CA LEU A 11 6.77 -8.21 -8.04
C LEU A 11 5.95 -6.93 -8.19
N ASN A 12 4.80 -6.82 -7.51
CA ASN A 12 3.95 -5.65 -7.57
C ASN A 12 4.06 -4.82 -6.27
N PRO A 13 4.64 -3.61 -6.29
CA PRO A 13 4.80 -2.78 -5.09
C PRO A 13 3.44 -2.35 -4.50
N VAL A 14 2.36 -2.41 -5.29
CA VAL A 14 1.00 -2.13 -4.83
C VAL A 14 0.54 -3.19 -3.82
N GLU A 15 0.93 -4.46 -3.94
CA GLU A 15 0.57 -5.50 -2.97
C GLU A 15 1.19 -5.24 -1.60
N SER A 16 2.47 -4.84 -1.58
CA SER A 16 3.16 -4.42 -0.36
C SER A 16 2.49 -3.21 0.30
N LEU A 17 2.07 -2.23 -0.51
CA LEU A 17 1.29 -1.09 -0.04
C LEU A 17 -0.04 -1.54 0.57
N TRP A 18 -0.79 -2.43 -0.09
CA TRP A 18 -2.07 -2.95 0.41
C TRP A 18 -1.92 -3.72 1.72
N SER A 19 -0.90 -4.57 1.82
CA SER A 19 -0.59 -5.32 3.03
C SER A 19 -0.31 -4.36 4.19
N HIS A 20 0.60 -3.39 3.98
CA HIS A 20 0.94 -2.41 5.00
C HIS A 20 -0.25 -1.54 5.41
N TRP A 21 -1.04 -1.11 4.44
CA TRP A 21 -2.19 -0.25 4.66
C TRP A 21 -3.26 -0.94 5.53
N LYS A 22 -3.55 -2.22 5.27
CA LYS A 22 -4.51 -3.01 6.06
C LYS A 22 -3.98 -3.37 7.44
N GLN A 23 -2.71 -3.74 7.56
CA GLN A 23 -2.14 -4.28 8.80
C GLN A 23 -1.65 -3.19 9.77
N HIS A 24 -1.05 -2.11 9.25
CA HIS A 24 -0.36 -1.11 10.09
C HIS A 24 -1.08 0.23 10.14
N GLU A 25 -1.77 0.64 9.09
CA GLU A 25 -2.40 1.96 9.03
C GLU A 25 -3.88 1.94 9.44
N LEU A 26 -4.56 0.81 9.27
CA LEU A 26 -5.94 0.55 9.71
C LEU A 26 -6.08 -0.72 10.57
N PRO A 27 -5.25 -0.94 11.60
CA PRO A 27 -5.34 -2.15 12.41
C PRO A 27 -6.67 -2.17 13.16
N ASN A 28 -7.38 -3.30 13.09
CA ASN A 28 -8.67 -3.52 13.77
C ASN A 28 -9.74 -2.44 13.50
N PHE A 29 -9.63 -1.71 12.39
CA PHE A 29 -10.58 -0.66 12.07
C PHE A 29 -11.93 -1.26 11.65
N CYS A 30 -12.96 -1.02 12.47
CA CYS A 30 -14.32 -1.51 12.24
C CYS A 30 -15.28 -0.33 11.98
N PRO A 31 -15.36 0.19 10.75
CA PRO A 31 -16.26 1.28 10.41
C PRO A 31 -17.71 0.80 10.37
N THR A 32 -18.64 1.63 10.85
CA THR A 32 -20.08 1.30 10.81
C THR A 32 -20.73 1.63 9.47
N THR A 33 -20.04 2.38 8.60
CA THR A 33 -20.52 2.78 7.27
C THR A 33 -19.40 2.77 6.23
N PHE A 34 -19.77 2.58 4.96
CA PHE A 34 -18.82 2.71 3.84
C PHE A 34 -18.21 4.12 3.72
N GLY A 35 -18.92 5.15 4.16
CA GLY A 35 -18.42 6.53 4.20
C GLY A 35 -17.25 6.68 5.17
N GLN A 36 -17.39 6.16 6.39
CA GLN A 36 -16.31 6.13 7.38
C GLN A 36 -15.13 5.29 6.88
N LEU A 37 -15.41 4.12 6.29
CA LEU A 37 -14.36 3.28 5.69
C LEU A 37 -13.54 4.07 4.67
N SER A 38 -14.22 4.64 3.68
CA SER A 38 -13.59 5.37 2.58
C SER A 38 -12.81 6.59 3.06
N HIS A 39 -13.35 7.31 4.05
CA HIS A 39 -12.70 8.48 4.61
C HIS A 39 -11.38 8.12 5.31
N HIS A 40 -11.41 7.18 6.25
CA HIS A 40 -10.24 6.75 7.00
C HIS A 40 -9.20 6.08 6.10
N ALA A 41 -9.65 5.25 5.17
CA ALA A 41 -8.82 4.66 4.14
C ALA A 41 -8.05 5.73 3.36
N ARG A 42 -8.73 6.72 2.79
CA ARG A 42 -8.09 7.81 2.04
C ARG A 42 -7.15 8.64 2.91
N GLN A 43 -7.49 8.88 4.17
CA GLN A 43 -6.59 9.58 5.10
C GLN A 43 -5.30 8.80 5.34
N ALA A 44 -5.40 7.50 5.63
CA ALA A 44 -4.25 6.62 5.83
C ALA A 44 -3.31 6.62 4.60
N LEU A 45 -3.86 6.49 3.39
CA LEU A 45 -3.07 6.62 2.15
C LEU A 45 -2.35 7.96 2.04
N ARG A 46 -3.02 9.08 2.39
CA ARG A 46 -2.39 10.41 2.38
C ARG A 46 -1.25 10.50 3.39
N ARG A 47 -1.34 9.85 4.55
CA ARG A 47 -0.25 9.79 5.54
C ARG A 47 0.92 8.97 5.01
N MET A 48 0.67 7.78 4.47
CA MET A 48 1.69 6.92 3.87
C MET A 48 2.44 7.63 2.75
N ARG A 49 1.72 8.34 1.87
CA ARG A 49 2.33 9.10 0.76
C ARG A 49 3.29 10.20 1.23
N ARG A 50 3.13 10.71 2.46
CA ARG A 50 4.03 11.72 3.04
C ARG A 50 5.28 11.09 3.68
N ARG A 51 5.44 9.77 3.65
CA ARG A 51 6.60 9.02 4.16
C ARG A 51 7.40 8.44 2.99
N PRO A 52 8.35 9.18 2.41
CA PRO A 52 9.09 8.73 1.22
C PRO A 52 9.86 7.43 1.46
N THR A 53 10.41 7.22 2.66
CA THR A 53 11.10 5.98 3.03
C THR A 53 10.19 4.76 2.95
N LEU A 54 8.92 4.89 3.33
CA LEU A 54 7.94 3.80 3.26
C LEU A 54 7.58 3.49 1.80
N VAL A 55 7.42 4.52 0.96
CA VAL A 55 7.18 4.33 -0.47
C VAL A 55 8.37 3.60 -1.10
N ILE A 56 9.59 4.04 -0.83
CA ILE A 56 10.84 3.40 -1.30
C ILE A 56 10.88 1.92 -0.90
N ALA A 57 10.57 1.60 0.36
CA ALA A 57 10.56 0.23 0.84
C ALA A 57 9.59 -0.68 0.05
N PHE A 58 8.43 -0.18 -0.40
CA PHE A 58 7.52 -0.97 -1.24
C PHE A 58 8.10 -1.28 -2.62
N TRP A 59 8.84 -0.34 -3.21
CA TRP A 59 9.55 -0.55 -4.47
C TRP A 59 10.72 -1.54 -4.31
N GLN A 60 11.44 -1.47 -3.19
CA GLN A 60 12.51 -2.41 -2.86
C GLN A 60 11.99 -3.84 -2.68
N GLN A 61 10.84 -3.99 -1.99
CA GLN A 61 10.20 -5.30 -1.78
C GLN A 61 9.77 -5.95 -3.09
N ALA A 62 9.40 -5.15 -4.09
CA ALA A 62 9.03 -5.61 -5.42
C ALA A 62 10.23 -5.78 -6.37
N GLU A 63 11.46 -5.57 -5.88
CA GLU A 63 12.69 -5.58 -6.70
C GLU A 63 12.67 -4.56 -7.86
N LEU A 64 11.86 -3.51 -7.74
CA LEU A 64 11.68 -2.44 -8.75
C LEU A 64 12.34 -1.11 -8.35
N PHE A 65 13.10 -1.08 -7.26
CA PHE A 65 13.86 0.12 -6.89
C PHE A 65 15.11 0.23 -7.78
N PRO A 66 15.39 1.39 -8.39
CA PRO A 66 16.60 1.52 -9.21
C PRO A 66 17.84 1.36 -8.32
N LEU A 67 18.82 0.60 -8.82
CA LEU A 67 20.21 0.63 -8.34
C LEU A 67 20.80 2.04 -8.53
#